data_AF-A0A842VEG8-F1
#
_entry.id   AF-A0A842VEG8-F1
#
_cell.length_a   1.000
_cell.length_b   1.000
_cell.length_c   1.000
_cell.angle_alpha   90.00
_cell.angle_beta   90.00
_cell.angle_gamma   90.00
#
_symmetry.space_group_name_H-M   'P 1'
#
loop_
_entity.id
_entity.type
_entity.pdbx_description
1 polymer ?
#
loop_
_entity_poly.entity_id
_entity_poly.type
_entity_poly.pdbx_seq_one_letter_code
_entity_poly.pdbx_strand_id
1 'polypeptide(L)'
;MNELMERIEVLMNEGIVIDTLSHGPLPWDEELVKANDEMLDKDVSAWEIVPELVLKFAHKLVNDDEYYQLYKDAWEQSNVNCVSWTIGPLHSKPYSFEGVFHNYAVMSYILDHRSDFLVKVLKADDIERVVKENKRGIILNFQSMQHIGEDIDLVELYYMMGVRIMQLTYNTKNLVGTGCTARRDRGLTDFGKQVVEKINELGAIVDVSHCGMQTSVDAVQYSKDPIIASHTFSKELYDHDRGKTDDLLKAIAGKKGYIGILAVAGFLTQNSKTTIDDWLNHVDY
;
A
#
# COMPACT_ATOMS: atom_id res chain seq x y z
N MET A 1 23.38 -25.92 3.11
CA MET A 1 21.92 -26.14 2.98
C MET A 1 21.24 -26.11 4.35
N ASN A 2 21.71 -26.86 5.35
CA ASN A 2 21.15 -26.81 6.72
C ASN A 2 21.22 -25.42 7.37
N GLU A 3 22.34 -24.72 7.29
CA GLU A 3 22.50 -23.39 7.91
C GLU A 3 21.59 -22.31 7.29
N LEU A 4 21.34 -22.36 5.97
CA LEU A 4 20.42 -21.42 5.32
C LEU A 4 18.98 -21.67 5.75
N MET A 5 18.57 -22.94 5.79
CA MET A 5 17.21 -23.32 6.23
C MET A 5 16.98 -22.96 7.70
N GLU A 6 17.99 -23.16 8.56
CA GLU A 6 17.94 -22.77 9.97
C GLU A 6 17.83 -21.25 10.12
N ARG A 7 18.58 -20.47 9.34
CA ARG A 7 18.45 -18.99 9.33
C ARG A 7 17.08 -18.53 8.82
N ILE A 8 16.53 -19.18 7.80
CA ILE A 8 15.17 -18.91 7.31
C ILE A 8 14.17 -19.20 8.41
N GLU A 9 14.27 -20.34 9.08
CA GLU A 9 13.35 -20.72 10.16
C GLU A 9 13.41 -19.73 11.33
N VAL A 10 14.60 -19.29 11.74
CA VAL A 10 14.75 -18.24 12.77
C VAL A 10 14.12 -16.93 12.31
N LEU A 11 14.41 -16.46 11.09
CA LEU A 11 13.84 -15.22 10.56
C LEU A 11 12.31 -15.29 10.43
N MET A 12 11.78 -16.46 10.05
CA MET A 12 10.34 -16.66 9.91
C MET A 12 9.63 -16.73 11.26
N ASN A 13 10.28 -17.30 12.29
CA ASN A 13 9.69 -17.46 13.62
C ASN A 13 9.86 -16.24 14.52
N GLU A 14 10.96 -15.49 14.39
CA GLU A 14 11.28 -14.32 15.24
C GLU A 14 10.98 -12.98 14.56
N GLY A 15 10.97 -12.94 13.22
CA GLY A 15 10.76 -11.73 12.45
C GLY A 15 9.29 -11.34 12.36
N ILE A 16 9.02 -10.03 12.37
CA ILE A 16 7.72 -9.46 12.01
C ILE A 16 7.81 -8.97 10.57
N VAL A 17 7.07 -9.60 9.67
CA VAL A 17 6.98 -9.22 8.26
C VAL A 17 5.81 -8.27 8.05
N ILE A 18 6.12 -7.08 7.54
CA ILE A 18 5.16 -6.04 7.19
C ILE A 18 5.32 -5.73 5.70
N ASP A 19 4.26 -5.95 4.93
CA ASP A 19 4.21 -5.49 3.54
C ASP A 19 3.57 -4.10 3.49
N THR A 20 4.34 -3.10 3.07
CA THR A 20 3.92 -1.69 3.06
C THR A 20 3.12 -1.28 1.82
N LEU A 21 2.88 -2.19 0.87
CA LEU A 21 1.89 -2.02 -0.20
C LEU A 21 1.31 -3.38 -0.62
N SER A 22 0.26 -3.83 0.07
CA SER A 22 -0.41 -5.08 -0.29
C SER A 22 -1.81 -5.18 0.30
N HIS A 23 -2.65 -6.00 -0.34
CA HIS A 23 -3.92 -6.45 0.23
C HIS A 23 -3.77 -7.79 0.97
N GLY A 24 -2.53 -8.24 1.19
CA GLY A 24 -2.20 -9.56 1.72
C GLY A 24 -2.50 -10.68 0.75
N PRO A 25 -2.32 -11.94 1.20
CA PRO A 25 -2.74 -13.11 0.46
C PRO A 25 -4.25 -13.07 0.21
N LEU A 26 -4.63 -13.03 -1.06
CA LEU A 26 -6.02 -13.05 -1.53
C LEU A 26 -6.22 -14.31 -2.38
N PRO A 27 -6.75 -15.40 -1.81
CA PRO A 27 -7.07 -16.59 -2.57
C PRO A 27 -8.09 -16.27 -3.66
N TRP A 28 -7.73 -16.51 -4.91
CA TRP A 28 -8.62 -16.40 -6.06
C TRP A 28 -9.18 -17.78 -6.37
N ASP A 29 -10.31 -18.09 -5.76
CA ASP A 29 -10.97 -19.38 -5.96
C ASP A 29 -11.74 -19.41 -7.30
N GLU A 30 -12.22 -20.59 -7.68
CA GLU A 30 -12.90 -20.80 -8.96
C GLU A 30 -14.13 -19.90 -9.14
N GLU A 31 -14.83 -19.56 -8.05
CA GLU A 31 -15.98 -18.66 -8.08
C GLU A 31 -15.59 -17.23 -8.45
N LEU A 32 -14.54 -16.68 -7.82
CA LEU A 32 -14.04 -15.34 -8.13
C LEU A 32 -13.43 -15.27 -9.54
N VAL A 33 -12.73 -16.31 -9.99
CA VAL A 33 -12.23 -16.40 -11.37
C VAL A 33 -13.38 -16.38 -12.36
N LYS A 34 -14.36 -17.27 -12.15
CA LYS A 34 -15.53 -17.36 -13.03
C LYS A 34 -16.32 -16.05 -13.08
N ALA A 35 -16.54 -15.40 -11.94
CA ALA A 35 -17.24 -14.12 -11.88
C ALA A 35 -16.50 -13.03 -12.68
N ASN A 36 -15.17 -12.98 -12.57
CA ASN A 36 -14.34 -12.07 -13.37
C ASN A 36 -14.49 -12.36 -14.87
N ASP A 37 -14.32 -13.62 -15.27
CA ASP A 37 -14.32 -14.03 -16.68
C ASP A 37 -15.69 -13.80 -17.34
N GLU A 38 -16.80 -14.09 -16.64
CA GLU A 38 -18.16 -13.82 -17.14
C GLU A 38 -18.44 -12.32 -17.35
N MET A 39 -17.76 -11.43 -16.63
CA MET A 39 -17.88 -9.99 -16.83
C MET A 39 -16.98 -9.51 -17.98
N LEU A 40 -15.76 -10.06 -18.09
CA LEU A 40 -14.88 -9.80 -19.23
C LEU A 40 -15.49 -10.27 -20.56
N ASP A 41 -16.12 -11.44 -20.58
CA ASP A 41 -16.83 -11.98 -21.75
C ASP A 41 -18.01 -11.09 -22.21
N LYS A 42 -18.47 -10.18 -21.34
CA LYS A 42 -19.52 -9.19 -21.64
C LYS A 42 -18.95 -7.81 -21.96
N ASP A 43 -17.65 -7.70 -22.20
CA ASP A 43 -16.91 -6.46 -22.44
C ASP A 43 -17.07 -5.41 -21.32
N VAL A 44 -17.33 -5.86 -20.08
CA VAL A 44 -17.39 -4.95 -18.93
C VAL A 44 -15.99 -4.43 -18.66
N SER A 45 -15.87 -3.12 -18.44
CA SER A 45 -14.57 -2.52 -18.18
C SER A 45 -13.99 -3.02 -16.85
N ALA A 46 -12.67 -3.24 -16.78
CA ALA A 46 -12.02 -3.68 -15.54
C ALA A 46 -12.35 -2.76 -14.33
N TRP A 47 -12.56 -1.47 -14.58
CA TRP A 47 -12.91 -0.48 -13.54
C TRP A 47 -14.33 -0.64 -13.00
N GLU A 48 -15.22 -1.27 -13.75
CA GLU A 48 -16.57 -1.64 -13.32
C GLU A 48 -16.61 -3.04 -12.69
N ILE A 49 -15.68 -3.92 -13.07
CA ILE A 49 -15.53 -5.25 -12.47
C ILE A 49 -14.98 -5.17 -11.05
N VAL A 50 -13.97 -4.32 -10.81
CA VAL A 50 -13.28 -4.22 -9.52
C VAL A 50 -14.22 -4.00 -8.33
N PRO A 51 -15.16 -3.03 -8.34
CA PRO A 51 -16.10 -2.83 -7.23
C PRO A 51 -16.94 -4.08 -6.92
N GLU A 52 -17.41 -4.76 -7.97
CA GLU A 52 -18.23 -5.98 -7.85
C GLU A 52 -17.43 -7.12 -7.22
N LEU A 53 -16.20 -7.36 -7.68
CA LEU A 53 -15.33 -8.39 -7.12
C LEU A 53 -14.93 -8.09 -5.67
N VAL A 54 -14.71 -6.82 -5.32
CA VAL A 54 -14.39 -6.38 -3.95
C VAL A 54 -15.53 -6.68 -2.99
N LEU A 55 -16.78 -6.41 -3.39
CA LEU A 55 -17.95 -6.74 -2.59
C LEU A 55 -18.14 -8.26 -2.47
N LYS A 56 -18.00 -9.00 -3.58
CA LYS A 56 -18.05 -10.47 -3.56
C LYS A 56 -17.00 -11.06 -2.63
N PHE A 57 -15.75 -10.61 -2.72
CA PHE A 57 -14.68 -11.00 -1.83
C PHE A 57 -15.03 -10.74 -0.36
N ALA A 58 -15.50 -9.53 -0.04
CA ALA A 58 -15.86 -9.18 1.34
C ALA A 58 -17.00 -10.04 1.89
N HIS A 59 -18.05 -10.26 1.09
CA HIS A 59 -19.16 -11.13 1.48
C HIS A 59 -18.71 -12.57 1.68
N LYS A 60 -17.86 -13.10 0.80
CA LYS A 60 -17.35 -14.46 0.93
C LYS A 60 -16.47 -14.59 2.16
N LEU A 61 -15.51 -13.68 2.34
CA LEU A 61 -14.65 -13.68 3.52
C LEU A 61 -15.44 -13.64 4.84
N VAL A 62 -16.54 -12.90 4.90
CA VAL A 62 -17.37 -12.77 6.11
C VAL A 62 -18.38 -13.91 6.30
N ASN A 63 -18.95 -14.47 5.24
CA ASN A 63 -20.11 -15.37 5.35
C ASN A 63 -19.84 -16.82 4.90
N ASP A 64 -18.67 -17.09 4.30
CA ASP A 64 -18.25 -18.42 3.84
C ASP A 64 -17.06 -18.87 4.72
N ASP A 65 -17.32 -19.82 5.63
CA ASP A 65 -16.31 -20.29 6.58
C ASP A 65 -15.24 -21.17 5.91
N GLU A 66 -15.56 -21.85 4.80
CA GLU A 66 -14.56 -22.61 4.03
C GLU A 66 -13.58 -21.66 3.34
N TYR A 67 -14.10 -20.61 2.70
CA TYR A 67 -13.26 -19.57 2.11
C TYR A 67 -12.47 -18.80 3.17
N TYR A 68 -13.08 -18.54 4.34
CA TYR A 68 -12.36 -17.89 5.44
C TYR A 68 -11.19 -18.75 5.95
N GLN A 69 -11.36 -20.07 6.03
CA GLN A 69 -10.25 -20.97 6.38
C GLN A 69 -9.16 -20.96 5.30
N LEU A 70 -9.53 -21.02 4.01
CA LEU A 70 -8.58 -20.89 2.89
C LEU A 70 -7.79 -19.56 2.96
N TYR A 71 -8.48 -18.48 3.32
CA TYR A 71 -7.85 -17.18 3.54
C TYR A 71 -6.83 -17.22 4.68
N LYS A 72 -7.19 -17.78 5.83
CA LYS A 72 -6.26 -17.95 6.97
C LYS A 72 -5.04 -18.78 6.60
N ASP A 73 -5.25 -19.89 5.90
CA ASP A 73 -4.17 -20.78 5.43
C ASP A 73 -3.20 -20.05 4.51
N ALA A 74 -3.71 -19.20 3.61
CA ALA A 74 -2.86 -18.39 2.73
C ALA A 74 -2.01 -17.37 3.50
N TRP A 75 -2.58 -16.75 4.55
CA TRP A 75 -1.83 -15.88 5.46
C TRP A 75 -0.75 -16.64 6.24
N GLU A 76 -1.05 -17.82 6.76
CA GLU A 76 -0.07 -18.67 7.44
C GLU A 76 1.06 -19.10 6.51
N GLN A 77 0.75 -19.53 5.28
CA GLN A 77 1.75 -19.91 4.27
C GLN A 77 2.66 -18.75 3.85
N SER A 78 2.12 -17.52 3.80
CA SER A 78 2.89 -16.33 3.43
C SER A 78 3.87 -15.87 4.50
N ASN A 79 3.62 -16.24 5.77
CA ASN A 79 4.31 -15.72 6.95
C ASN A 79 4.29 -14.17 7.09
N VAL A 80 3.39 -13.49 6.39
CA VAL A 80 3.19 -12.05 6.54
C VAL A 80 2.36 -11.79 7.79
N ASN A 81 2.79 -10.87 8.64
CA ASN A 81 2.05 -10.54 9.87
C ASN A 81 1.15 -9.33 9.68
N CYS A 82 1.61 -8.32 8.94
CA CYS A 82 0.85 -7.10 8.68
C CYS A 82 0.94 -6.69 7.22
N VAL A 83 -0.12 -6.05 6.72
CA VAL A 83 -0.12 -5.42 5.40
C VAL A 83 -0.67 -4.02 5.46
N SER A 84 -0.19 -3.18 4.56
CA SER A 84 -0.67 -1.83 4.32
C SER A 84 -1.68 -1.85 3.18
N TRP A 85 -2.97 -1.84 3.54
CA TRP A 85 -4.09 -1.93 2.62
C TRP A 85 -4.48 -0.55 2.08
N THR A 86 -4.53 -0.41 0.75
CA THR A 86 -4.88 0.86 0.12
C THR A 86 -6.39 1.07 0.11
N ILE A 87 -6.84 2.22 0.61
CA ILE A 87 -8.23 2.66 0.55
C ILE A 87 -8.40 3.70 -0.57
N GLY A 88 -9.47 3.60 -1.36
CA GLY A 88 -9.82 4.55 -2.40
C GLY A 88 -9.71 4.07 -3.86
N PRO A 89 -8.78 3.18 -4.27
CA PRO A 89 -8.65 2.81 -5.68
C PRO A 89 -9.62 1.70 -6.13
N LEU A 90 -10.18 0.92 -5.20
CA LEU A 90 -10.99 -0.27 -5.50
C LEU A 90 -12.46 0.11 -5.74
N HIS A 91 -12.70 1.08 -6.62
CA HIS A 91 -14.01 1.64 -6.94
C HIS A 91 -14.02 2.16 -8.38
N SER A 92 -15.21 2.31 -8.99
CA SER A 92 -15.36 2.85 -10.36
C SER A 92 -14.94 4.32 -10.50
N LYS A 93 -14.85 5.01 -9.37
CA LYS A 93 -14.28 6.36 -9.22
C LYS A 93 -13.07 6.28 -8.28
N PRO A 94 -11.90 5.84 -8.75
CA PRO A 94 -10.74 5.64 -7.90
C PRO A 94 -10.25 6.97 -7.33
N TYR A 95 -9.88 6.98 -6.06
CA TYR A 95 -9.37 8.15 -5.33
C TYR A 95 -10.33 9.36 -5.30
N SER A 96 -11.64 9.14 -5.50
CA SER A 96 -12.67 10.11 -5.13
C SER A 96 -13.10 9.91 -3.68
N PHE A 97 -13.84 10.88 -3.12
CA PHE A 97 -14.43 10.73 -1.79
C PHE A 97 -15.31 9.48 -1.69
N GLU A 98 -16.12 9.22 -2.72
CA GLU A 98 -16.97 8.02 -2.80
C GLU A 98 -16.16 6.74 -2.85
N GLY A 99 -15.05 6.71 -3.61
CA GLY A 99 -14.15 5.55 -3.64
C GLY A 99 -13.52 5.26 -2.29
N VAL A 100 -13.08 6.30 -1.57
CA VAL A 100 -12.55 6.17 -0.21
C VAL A 100 -13.62 5.66 0.75
N PHE A 101 -14.81 6.25 0.73
CA PHE A 101 -15.92 5.83 1.58
C PHE A 101 -16.33 4.38 1.31
N HIS A 102 -16.47 4.00 0.04
CA HIS A 102 -16.79 2.63 -0.37
C HIS A 102 -15.76 1.63 0.16
N ASN A 103 -14.47 1.86 -0.12
CA ASN A 103 -13.41 0.94 0.30
C ASN A 103 -13.26 0.88 1.82
N TYR A 104 -13.42 2.01 2.51
CA TYR A 104 -13.41 2.02 3.96
C TYR A 104 -14.59 1.24 4.56
N ALA A 105 -15.79 1.36 4.00
CA ALA A 105 -16.97 0.61 4.44
C ALA A 105 -16.75 -0.90 4.27
N VAL A 106 -16.23 -1.33 3.11
CA VAL A 106 -15.89 -2.74 2.86
C VAL A 106 -14.84 -3.25 3.85
N MET A 107 -13.75 -2.50 4.05
CA MET A 107 -12.70 -2.91 4.98
C MET A 107 -13.19 -2.94 6.43
N SER A 108 -14.00 -1.96 6.84
CA SER A 108 -14.60 -1.94 8.17
C SER A 108 -15.54 -3.13 8.38
N TYR A 109 -16.37 -3.46 7.38
CA TYR A 109 -17.22 -4.66 7.41
C TYR A 109 -16.41 -5.93 7.64
N ILE A 110 -15.31 -6.13 6.89
CA ILE A 110 -14.41 -7.27 7.07
C ILE A 110 -13.81 -7.29 8.48
N LEU A 111 -13.24 -6.17 8.93
CA LEU A 111 -12.56 -6.07 10.22
C LEU A 111 -13.52 -6.28 11.41
N ASP A 112 -14.75 -5.80 11.31
CA ASP A 112 -15.75 -5.95 12.37
C ASP A 112 -16.19 -7.42 12.52
N HIS A 113 -16.34 -8.15 11.40
CA HIS A 113 -16.86 -9.53 11.41
C HIS A 113 -15.78 -10.61 11.54
N ARG A 114 -14.53 -10.33 11.13
CA ARG A 114 -13.39 -11.25 11.24
C ARG A 114 -12.33 -10.75 12.22
N SER A 115 -12.76 -10.07 13.29
CA SER A 115 -11.88 -9.56 14.36
C SER A 115 -11.19 -10.64 15.20
N ASP A 116 -11.62 -11.89 15.04
CA ASP A 116 -10.94 -13.07 15.56
C ASP A 116 -9.56 -13.30 14.90
N PHE A 117 -9.35 -12.80 13.68
CA PHE A 117 -8.10 -12.97 12.94
C PHE A 117 -7.52 -11.67 12.37
N LEU A 118 -8.34 -10.72 11.95
CA LEU A 118 -7.91 -9.46 11.34
C LEU A 118 -8.08 -8.29 12.31
N VAL A 119 -7.04 -7.46 12.44
CA VAL A 119 -7.04 -6.32 13.38
C VAL A 119 -6.55 -5.06 12.67
N LYS A 120 -7.31 -3.97 12.82
CA LYS A 120 -6.88 -2.64 12.37
C LYS A 120 -5.69 -2.18 13.20
N VAL A 121 -4.57 -1.87 12.56
CA VAL A 121 -3.34 -1.38 13.19
C VAL A 121 -3.36 0.15 13.21
N LEU A 122 -3.28 0.74 14.40
CA LEU A 122 -3.29 2.18 14.61
C LEU A 122 -1.99 2.71 15.19
N LYS A 123 -1.17 1.85 15.81
CA LYS A 123 0.14 2.17 16.38
C LYS A 123 1.08 0.95 16.36
N ALA A 124 2.36 1.17 16.61
CA ALA A 124 3.38 0.10 16.63
C ALA A 124 3.03 -1.06 17.59
N ASP A 125 2.54 -0.76 18.81
CA ASP A 125 2.14 -1.81 19.76
C ASP A 125 1.06 -2.76 19.21
N ASP A 126 0.22 -2.30 18.28
CA ASP A 126 -0.79 -3.16 17.67
C ASP A 126 -0.14 -4.25 16.81
N ILE A 127 0.98 -3.94 16.17
CA ILE A 127 1.75 -4.89 15.34
C ILE A 127 2.30 -6.02 16.21
N GLU A 128 2.95 -5.68 17.34
CA GLU A 128 3.45 -6.67 18.28
C GLU A 128 2.31 -7.50 18.90
N ARG A 129 1.19 -6.85 19.21
CA ARG A 129 0.00 -7.51 19.75
C ARG A 129 -0.57 -8.54 18.78
N VAL A 130 -0.76 -8.20 17.50
CA VAL A 130 -1.37 -9.14 16.54
C VAL A 130 -0.48 -10.37 16.35
N VAL A 131 0.84 -10.20 16.33
CA VAL A 131 1.79 -11.32 16.26
C VAL A 131 1.64 -12.22 17.49
N LYS A 132 1.64 -11.64 18.70
CA LYS A 132 1.46 -12.39 19.96
C LYS A 132 0.12 -13.13 20.04
N GLU A 133 -0.94 -12.55 19.48
CA GLU A 133 -2.28 -13.13 19.45
C GLU A 133 -2.50 -14.10 18.28
N ASN A 134 -1.48 -14.34 17.45
CA ASN A 134 -1.58 -15.08 16.18
C ASN A 134 -2.70 -14.57 15.25
N LYS A 135 -2.81 -13.24 15.16
CA LYS A 135 -3.69 -12.49 14.26
C LYS A 135 -2.88 -11.80 13.18
N ARG A 136 -3.56 -11.10 12.27
CA ARG A 136 -2.96 -10.33 11.17
C ARG A 136 -3.36 -8.87 11.25
N GLY A 137 -2.39 -7.99 11.05
CA GLY A 137 -2.55 -6.56 11.15
C GLY A 137 -2.86 -5.91 9.80
N ILE A 138 -3.88 -5.07 9.76
CA ILE A 138 -4.24 -4.26 8.60
C ILE A 138 -3.95 -2.79 8.91
N ILE A 139 -2.92 -2.24 8.27
CA ILE A 139 -2.59 -0.82 8.29
C ILE A 139 -3.34 -0.16 7.14
N LEU A 140 -4.14 0.87 7.39
CA LEU A 140 -4.83 1.57 6.30
C LEU A 140 -3.93 2.65 5.71
N ASN A 141 -3.81 2.65 4.39
CA ASN A 141 -3.07 3.67 3.64
C ASN A 141 -3.88 4.33 2.52
N PHE A 142 -3.37 5.46 2.05
CA PHE A 142 -3.73 6.03 0.77
C PHE A 142 -2.55 6.03 -0.20
N GLN A 143 -2.86 5.80 -1.47
CA GLN A 143 -1.95 6.00 -2.60
C GLN A 143 -2.18 7.33 -3.36
N SER A 144 -3.09 8.18 -2.88
CA SER A 144 -3.30 9.52 -3.43
C SER A 144 -4.12 10.32 -2.45
N MET A 145 -3.74 11.57 -2.22
CA MET A 145 -4.57 12.53 -1.47
C MET A 145 -5.57 13.27 -2.37
N GLN A 146 -5.81 12.84 -3.61
CA GLN A 146 -6.73 13.54 -4.52
C GLN A 146 -8.14 13.76 -3.96
N HIS A 147 -8.62 12.84 -3.14
CA HIS A 147 -9.97 12.87 -2.56
C HIS A 147 -10.17 13.98 -1.52
N ILE A 148 -9.11 14.62 -0.99
CA ILE A 148 -9.27 15.75 -0.06
C ILE A 148 -9.74 17.02 -0.77
N GLY A 149 -9.54 17.13 -2.10
CA GLY A 149 -9.83 18.36 -2.82
C GLY A 149 -9.10 19.56 -2.21
N GLU A 150 -9.86 20.60 -1.86
CA GLU A 150 -9.37 21.82 -1.19
C GLU A 150 -9.59 21.78 0.33
N ASP A 151 -10.18 20.70 0.86
CA ASP A 151 -10.57 20.56 2.26
C ASP A 151 -9.48 19.80 3.04
N ILE A 152 -8.60 20.55 3.70
CA ILE A 152 -7.52 19.98 4.51
C ILE A 152 -8.03 19.25 5.76
N ASP A 153 -9.24 19.57 6.25
CA ASP A 153 -9.79 18.96 7.46
C ASP A 153 -10.07 17.45 7.25
N LEU A 154 -10.24 17.03 5.99
CA LEU A 154 -10.35 15.63 5.63
C LEU A 154 -9.11 14.80 6.03
N VAL A 155 -7.92 15.40 6.10
CA VAL A 155 -6.70 14.70 6.56
C VAL A 155 -6.89 14.19 8.00
N GLU A 156 -7.43 15.03 8.88
CA GLU A 156 -7.71 14.64 10.27
C GLU A 156 -8.85 13.62 10.35
N LEU A 157 -9.89 13.78 9.53
CA LEU A 157 -10.99 12.82 9.46
C LEU A 157 -10.51 11.42 9.04
N TYR A 158 -9.62 11.32 8.05
CA TYR A 158 -9.05 10.04 7.65
C TYR A 158 -8.12 9.43 8.70
N TYR A 159 -7.39 10.26 9.44
CA TYR A 159 -6.64 9.79 10.60
C TYR A 159 -7.57 9.20 11.67
N MET A 160 -8.71 9.85 11.96
CA MET A 160 -9.73 9.33 12.89
C MET A 160 -10.36 8.01 12.41
N MET A 161 -10.49 7.82 11.09
CA MET A 161 -10.92 6.55 10.48
C MET A 161 -9.88 5.41 10.63
N GLY A 162 -8.65 5.76 10.98
CA GLY A 162 -7.56 4.80 11.22
C GLY A 162 -6.52 4.73 10.09
N VAL A 163 -6.52 5.68 9.15
CA VAL A 163 -5.45 5.77 8.13
C VAL A 163 -4.16 6.24 8.80
N ARG A 164 -3.05 5.56 8.50
CA ARG A 164 -1.73 5.85 9.10
C ARG A 164 -0.63 6.15 8.11
N ILE A 165 -0.81 5.81 6.83
CA ILE A 165 0.13 6.12 5.76
C ILE A 165 -0.62 6.89 4.67
N MET A 166 -0.11 8.06 4.30
CA MET A 166 -0.77 8.97 3.36
C MET A 166 0.20 9.35 2.24
N GLN A 167 0.03 8.72 1.08
CA GLN A 167 0.80 9.06 -0.11
C GLN A 167 0.24 10.30 -0.81
N LEU A 168 1.10 11.27 -1.05
CA LEU A 168 0.68 12.60 -1.48
C LEU A 168 0.01 12.62 -2.87
N THR A 169 0.53 11.85 -3.82
CA THR A 169 0.02 11.76 -5.20
C THR A 169 -0.01 10.32 -5.68
N TYR A 170 -0.78 10.07 -6.75
CA TYR A 170 -0.59 8.88 -7.59
C TYR A 170 0.27 9.23 -8.81
N ASN A 171 -0.01 8.66 -9.98
CA ASN A 171 0.76 8.84 -11.21
C ASN A 171 0.69 10.26 -11.81
N THR A 172 -0.43 10.97 -11.63
CA THR A 172 -0.67 12.31 -12.18
C THR A 172 -0.70 13.38 -11.08
N LYS A 173 -0.80 14.66 -11.47
CA LYS A 173 -0.93 15.76 -10.52
C LYS A 173 -2.29 15.76 -9.81
N ASN A 174 -2.30 16.21 -8.56
CA ASN A 174 -3.49 16.59 -7.80
C ASN A 174 -3.25 17.98 -7.16
N LEU A 175 -4.09 18.39 -6.20
CA LEU A 175 -3.92 19.68 -5.52
C LEU A 175 -2.75 19.71 -4.54
N VAL A 176 -2.25 18.55 -4.10
CA VAL A 176 -1.13 18.41 -3.15
C VAL A 176 0.21 18.52 -3.88
N GLY A 177 0.37 17.84 -5.01
CA GLY A 177 1.64 17.84 -5.74
C GLY A 177 1.55 17.17 -7.09
N THR A 178 2.72 16.79 -7.62
CA THR A 178 2.81 16.18 -8.94
C THR A 178 3.24 14.71 -8.87
N GLY A 179 2.51 13.85 -9.58
CA GLY A 179 2.83 12.44 -9.73
C GLY A 179 4.00 12.14 -10.66
N CYS A 180 4.55 10.94 -10.51
CA CYS A 180 5.77 10.47 -11.16
C CYS A 180 5.71 10.39 -12.68
N THR A 181 4.52 10.14 -13.27
CA THR A 181 4.36 10.06 -14.73
C THR A 181 3.75 11.33 -15.31
N ALA A 182 3.65 12.40 -14.51
CA ALA A 182 3.16 13.67 -15.01
C ALA A 182 4.18 14.31 -15.94
N ARG A 183 3.72 14.88 -17.06
CA ARG A 183 4.57 15.53 -18.07
C ARG A 183 5.54 16.58 -17.51
N ARG A 184 5.17 17.25 -16.41
CA ARG A 184 6.00 18.24 -15.73
C ARG A 184 5.80 18.11 -14.24
N ASP A 185 6.86 17.74 -13.52
CA ASP A 185 6.89 17.77 -12.07
C ASP A 185 7.17 19.19 -11.57
N ARG A 186 6.20 19.75 -10.84
CA ARG A 186 6.31 21.09 -10.25
C ARG A 186 6.55 21.07 -8.74
N GLY A 187 6.78 19.89 -8.17
CA GLY A 187 6.92 19.77 -6.73
C GLY A 187 5.60 19.81 -5.98
N LEU A 188 5.70 20.05 -4.67
CA LEU A 188 4.56 20.32 -3.81
C LEU A 188 3.95 21.69 -4.13
N THR A 189 2.63 21.78 -4.08
CA THR A 189 1.95 23.07 -4.03
C THR A 189 2.06 23.68 -2.63
N ASP A 190 1.69 24.94 -2.46
CA ASP A 190 1.61 25.53 -1.12
C ASP A 190 0.55 24.83 -0.24
N PHE A 191 -0.55 24.37 -0.84
CA PHE A 191 -1.52 23.50 -0.16
C PHE A 191 -0.89 22.16 0.23
N GLY A 192 -0.09 21.55 -0.64
CA GLY A 192 0.58 20.29 -0.36
C GLY A 192 1.56 20.36 0.80
N LYS A 193 2.24 21.50 0.98
CA LYS A 193 3.09 21.73 2.17
C LYS A 193 2.26 21.71 3.46
N GLN A 194 1.09 22.35 3.46
CA GLN A 194 0.17 22.33 4.61
C GLN A 194 -0.34 20.91 4.88
N VAL A 195 -0.62 20.13 3.83
CA VAL A 195 -1.01 18.72 3.96
C VAL A 195 0.10 17.89 4.60
N VAL A 196 1.36 18.06 4.16
CA VAL A 196 2.52 17.38 4.79
C VAL A 196 2.65 17.74 6.27
N GLU A 197 2.52 19.03 6.60
CA GLU A 197 2.56 19.50 7.99
C GLU A 197 1.44 18.88 8.83
N LYS A 198 0.20 18.86 8.32
CA LYS A 198 -0.94 18.26 9.01
C LYS A 198 -0.78 16.75 9.21
N ILE A 199 -0.22 16.03 8.23
CA ILE A 199 0.09 14.59 8.37
C ILE A 199 1.08 14.37 9.52
N ASN A 200 2.15 15.16 9.60
CA ASN A 200 3.12 15.10 10.69
C ASN A 200 2.50 15.46 12.05
N GLU A 201 1.69 16.52 12.13
CA GLU A 201 1.00 16.92 13.37
C GLU A 201 0.14 15.81 13.98
N LEU A 202 -0.49 14.99 13.13
CA LEU A 202 -1.31 13.85 13.54
C LEU A 202 -0.47 12.59 13.88
N GLY A 203 0.82 12.59 13.56
CA GLY A 203 1.69 11.42 13.68
C GLY A 203 1.39 10.33 12.65
N ALA A 204 0.79 10.69 11.51
CA ALA A 204 0.71 9.80 10.34
C ALA A 204 1.98 9.91 9.49
N ILE A 205 2.18 8.92 8.62
CA ILE A 205 3.38 8.81 7.81
C ILE A 205 3.12 9.38 6.42
N VAL A 206 3.96 10.33 6.00
CA VAL A 206 4.00 10.81 4.62
C VAL A 206 4.64 9.74 3.73
N ASP A 207 4.00 9.43 2.61
CA ASP A 207 4.54 8.52 1.60
C ASP A 207 4.72 9.23 0.25
N VAL A 208 5.86 8.98 -0.40
CA VAL A 208 6.24 9.61 -1.67
C VAL A 208 6.40 8.63 -2.82
N SER A 209 5.93 7.39 -2.68
CA SER A 209 6.23 6.35 -3.66
C SER A 209 5.82 6.76 -5.08
N HIS A 210 4.55 7.10 -5.34
CA HIS A 210 4.10 7.60 -6.66
C HIS A 210 4.39 9.08 -6.95
N CYS A 211 4.99 9.83 -6.03
CA CYS A 211 5.32 11.23 -6.29
C CYS A 211 6.37 11.38 -7.39
N GLY A 212 6.31 12.48 -8.13
CA GLY A 212 7.42 12.92 -8.97
C GLY A 212 8.66 13.23 -8.14
N MET A 213 9.82 13.27 -8.80
CA MET A 213 11.12 13.52 -8.17
C MET A 213 11.14 14.82 -7.34
N GLN A 214 10.73 15.95 -7.92
CA GLN A 214 10.68 17.24 -7.23
C GLN A 214 9.65 17.20 -6.09
N THR A 215 8.49 16.57 -6.31
CA THR A 215 7.47 16.44 -5.26
C THR A 215 8.00 15.63 -4.08
N SER A 216 8.76 14.55 -4.33
CA SER A 216 9.44 13.78 -3.29
C SER A 216 10.53 14.57 -2.58
N VAL A 217 11.38 15.30 -3.31
CA VAL A 217 12.43 16.14 -2.71
C VAL A 217 11.83 17.21 -1.80
N ASP A 218 10.79 17.90 -2.25
CA ASP A 218 10.09 18.89 -1.45
C ASP A 218 9.50 18.23 -0.19
N ALA A 219 8.79 17.12 -0.32
CA ALA A 219 8.19 16.42 0.81
C ALA A 219 9.24 16.00 1.86
N VAL A 220 10.40 15.50 1.43
CA VAL A 220 11.52 15.18 2.34
C VAL A 220 12.03 16.43 3.06
N GLN A 221 12.12 17.57 2.37
CA GLN A 221 12.57 18.83 2.97
C GLN A 221 11.57 19.38 3.98
N TYR A 222 10.27 19.40 3.65
CA TYR A 222 9.21 19.98 4.48
C TYR A 222 8.76 19.06 5.61
N SER A 223 8.85 17.73 5.46
CA SER A 223 8.45 16.78 6.51
C SER A 223 9.34 16.95 7.74
N LYS A 224 8.70 17.15 8.90
CA LYS A 224 9.35 17.24 10.22
C LYS A 224 9.64 15.86 10.80
N ASP A 225 8.84 14.86 10.43
CA ASP A 225 8.96 13.47 10.85
C ASP A 225 9.57 12.58 9.75
N PRO A 226 9.95 11.31 10.08
CA PRO A 226 10.33 10.33 9.07
C PRO A 226 9.28 10.20 7.96
N ILE A 227 9.78 10.04 6.74
CA ILE A 227 9.00 9.94 5.50
C ILE A 227 9.36 8.62 4.82
N ILE A 228 8.43 8.03 4.07
CA ILE A 228 8.67 6.74 3.42
C ILE A 228 8.50 6.83 1.91
N ALA A 229 9.14 5.91 1.21
CA ALA A 229 8.65 5.41 -0.06
C ALA A 229 8.24 3.95 0.18
N SER A 230 6.97 3.73 0.53
CA SER A 230 6.43 2.41 0.86
C SER A 230 6.62 1.36 -0.25
N HIS A 231 6.73 1.77 -1.50
CA HIS A 231 6.94 0.87 -2.65
C HIS A 231 7.59 1.59 -3.85
N THR A 232 8.90 1.44 -3.99
CA THR A 232 9.67 1.99 -5.10
C THR A 232 10.84 1.07 -5.44
N PHE A 233 11.83 1.55 -6.16
CA PHE A 233 13.03 0.82 -6.54
C PHE A 233 14.11 1.81 -6.97
N SER A 234 15.36 1.35 -7.04
CA SER A 234 16.47 2.15 -7.54
C SER A 234 16.31 2.48 -9.03
N LYS A 235 16.23 3.77 -9.35
CA LYS A 235 16.24 4.27 -10.74
C LYS A 235 17.59 4.05 -11.42
N GLU A 236 18.68 3.95 -10.66
CA GLU A 236 20.02 3.72 -11.19
C GLU A 236 20.17 2.30 -11.75
N LEU A 237 19.47 1.31 -11.16
CA LEU A 237 19.45 -0.06 -11.66
C LEU A 237 18.52 -0.21 -12.88
N TYR A 238 17.38 0.50 -12.89
CA TYR A 238 16.49 0.53 -14.05
C TYR A 238 15.79 1.88 -14.19
N ASP A 239 16.07 2.56 -15.30
CA ASP A 239 15.55 3.89 -15.57
C ASP A 239 14.06 3.86 -15.90
N HIS A 240 13.24 4.09 -14.87
CA HIS A 240 11.79 4.16 -14.97
C HIS A 240 11.24 5.30 -14.13
N ASP A 241 10.11 5.90 -14.54
CA ASP A 241 9.51 7.08 -13.87
C ASP A 241 9.09 6.79 -12.42
N ARG A 242 8.80 5.52 -12.10
CA ARG A 242 8.44 5.08 -10.74
C ARG A 242 9.64 4.90 -9.80
N GLY A 243 10.86 4.78 -10.33
CA GLY A 243 12.06 4.62 -9.53
C GLY A 243 12.50 5.92 -8.88
N LYS A 244 13.24 5.84 -7.77
CA LYS A 244 13.88 7.00 -7.14
C LYS A 244 15.39 6.97 -7.37
N THR A 245 15.98 8.15 -7.51
CA THR A 245 17.44 8.30 -7.63
C THR A 245 18.10 8.04 -6.28
N ASP A 246 19.37 7.67 -6.32
CA ASP A 246 20.24 7.52 -5.15
C ASP A 246 20.14 8.67 -4.16
N ASP A 247 20.20 9.90 -4.66
CA ASP A 247 20.17 11.10 -3.82
C ASP A 247 18.86 11.20 -3.03
N LEU A 248 17.74 10.86 -3.67
CA LEU A 248 16.44 10.87 -3.00
C LEU A 248 16.32 9.71 -2.01
N LEU A 249 16.78 8.50 -2.37
CA LEU A 249 16.78 7.35 -1.47
C LEU A 249 17.64 7.64 -0.22
N LYS A 250 18.83 8.22 -0.40
CA LYS A 250 19.71 8.68 0.69
C LYS A 250 19.06 9.78 1.52
N ALA A 251 18.31 10.70 0.90
CA ALA A 251 17.59 11.76 1.62
C ALA A 251 16.45 11.20 2.48
N ILE A 252 15.69 10.21 1.97
CA ILE A 252 14.66 9.48 2.74
C ILE A 252 15.32 8.73 3.92
N ALA A 253 16.40 7.98 3.68
CA ALA A 253 17.14 7.30 4.73
C ALA A 253 17.72 8.27 5.78
N GLY A 254 18.21 9.44 5.34
CA GLY A 254 18.71 10.51 6.22
C GLY A 254 17.64 11.08 7.17
N LYS A 255 16.36 10.97 6.81
CA LYS A 255 15.20 11.28 7.69
C LYS A 255 14.79 10.12 8.59
N LYS A 256 15.60 9.06 8.66
CA LYS A 256 15.25 7.77 9.30
C LYS A 256 13.98 7.16 8.68
N GLY A 257 13.78 7.43 7.39
CA GLY A 257 12.69 6.93 6.60
C GLY A 257 12.84 5.45 6.24
N TYR A 258 11.79 4.92 5.61
CA TYR A 258 11.74 3.56 5.10
C TYR A 258 11.58 3.56 3.58
N ILE A 259 12.23 2.61 2.93
CA ILE A 259 12.16 2.39 1.48
C ILE A 259 11.75 0.93 1.28
N GLY A 260 10.55 0.71 0.77
CA GLY A 260 10.05 -0.61 0.38
C GLY A 260 10.33 -0.87 -1.09
N ILE A 261 10.85 -2.04 -1.43
CA ILE A 261 11.16 -2.41 -2.83
C ILE A 261 9.94 -3.10 -3.46
N LEU A 262 9.38 -2.46 -4.49
CA LEU A 262 8.21 -2.92 -5.22
C LEU A 262 8.51 -4.15 -6.07
N ALA A 263 7.67 -5.17 -6.02
CA ALA A 263 7.79 -6.39 -6.83
C ALA A 263 6.92 -6.35 -8.11
N VAL A 264 7.13 -5.34 -8.97
CA VAL A 264 6.47 -5.26 -10.30
C VAL A 264 7.52 -5.48 -11.38
N ALA A 265 7.50 -6.66 -12.00
CA ALA A 265 8.55 -7.13 -12.90
C ALA A 265 8.97 -6.10 -13.98
N GLY A 266 8.00 -5.54 -14.71
CA GLY A 266 8.26 -4.57 -15.78
C GLY A 266 8.78 -3.21 -15.31
N PHE A 267 8.84 -2.97 -13.99
CA PHE A 267 9.40 -1.75 -13.42
C PHE A 267 10.82 -1.94 -12.89
N LEU A 268 11.33 -3.17 -12.81
CA LEU A 268 12.63 -3.47 -12.21
C LEU A 268 13.69 -3.80 -13.26
N THR A 269 13.27 -4.24 -14.45
CA THR A 269 14.20 -4.70 -15.48
C THR A 269 13.54 -4.70 -16.85
N GLN A 270 14.37 -4.61 -17.89
CA GLN A 270 13.96 -4.87 -19.28
C GLN A 270 13.92 -6.37 -19.61
N ASN A 271 14.36 -7.24 -18.71
CA ASN A 271 14.36 -8.68 -18.91
C ASN A 271 12.93 -9.21 -19.03
N SER A 272 12.61 -9.84 -20.16
CA SER A 272 11.28 -10.43 -20.41
C SER A 272 11.00 -11.68 -19.59
N LYS A 273 12.02 -12.27 -18.97
CA LYS A 273 11.92 -13.40 -18.02
C LYS A 273 12.44 -12.98 -16.65
N THR A 274 11.76 -12.01 -16.04
CA THR A 274 12.10 -11.50 -14.72
C THR A 274 12.06 -12.62 -13.68
N THR A 275 13.05 -12.66 -12.79
CA THR A 275 13.11 -13.58 -11.65
C THR A 275 13.12 -12.79 -10.32
N ILE A 276 13.07 -13.51 -9.19
CA ILE A 276 13.24 -12.89 -7.87
C ILE A 276 14.63 -12.24 -7.70
N ASP A 277 15.65 -12.71 -8.43
CA ASP A 277 17.00 -12.15 -8.36
C ASP A 277 17.02 -10.71 -8.91
N ASP A 278 16.22 -10.41 -9.93
CA ASP A 278 16.07 -9.04 -10.43
C ASP A 278 15.53 -8.10 -9.35
N TRP A 279 14.59 -8.58 -8.51
CA TRP A 279 14.07 -7.82 -7.38
C TRP A 279 15.10 -7.72 -6.24
N LEU A 280 15.80 -8.82 -5.92
CA LEU A 280 16.87 -8.84 -4.90
C LEU A 280 18.02 -7.89 -5.25
N ASN A 281 18.34 -7.70 -6.53
CA ASN A 281 19.34 -6.71 -6.94
C ASN A 281 18.97 -5.28 -6.47
N HIS A 282 17.69 -4.93 -6.46
CA HIS A 282 17.23 -3.64 -5.93
C HIS A 282 17.18 -3.59 -4.40
N VAL A 283 17.11 -4.73 -3.73
CA VAL A 283 17.19 -4.82 -2.26
C VAL A 283 18.64 -4.72 -1.79
N ASP A 284 19.57 -5.34 -2.51
CA ASP A 284 21.00 -5.37 -2.17
C ASP A 284 21.71 -4.04 -2.41
N TYR A 285 21.22 -3.23 -3.35
CA TYR A 285 21.79 -1.95 -3.76
C TYR A 285 21.45 -0.81 -2.80
#